data_AF-A0A9D9MM94-F1
#
_entry.id   AF-A0A9D9MM94-F1
#
_cell.length_a   1.000
_cell.length_b   1.000
_cell.length_c   1.000
_cell.angle_alpha   90.00
_cell.angle_beta   90.00
_cell.angle_gamma   90.00
#
_symmetry.space_group_name_H-M   'P 1'
#
loop_
_entity.id
_entity.type
_entity.pdbx_description
1 polymer ?
#
loop_
_entity_poly.entity_id
_entity_poly.type
_entity_poly.pdbx_seq_one_letter_code
_entity_poly.pdbx_strand_id
1 'polypeptide(L)'
;MTMKILIFLGFVQSMLGVKIKNDLTGKCYKALVGESCREMTNGGCMIYTYRILNFKTDSVVVSYQVTAFCLPKEKENNYAHLNDNSTKTYKWTVNSDTITICGLDDYGKLTIQNSTLFGEDKWTKRKIEFSEELK
;
A
#
# COMPACT_ATOMS: atom_id res chain seq x y z
N MET A 1 54.35 7.44 14.92
CA MET A 1 53.23 6.52 15.18
C MET A 1 51.93 7.31 14.96
N THR A 2 51.43 7.32 13.72
CA THR A 2 50.24 8.10 13.33
C THR A 2 48.99 7.24 13.48
N MET A 3 48.17 7.60 14.46
CA MET A 3 46.95 6.89 14.83
C MET A 3 45.86 7.12 13.77
N LYS A 4 45.39 6.02 13.16
CA LYS A 4 44.28 6.00 12.21
C LYS A 4 42.98 6.36 12.95
N ILE A 5 42.41 7.51 12.61
CA ILE A 5 41.02 7.83 12.91
C ILE A 5 40.16 7.12 11.84
N LEU A 6 39.67 5.92 12.15
CA LEU A 6 38.56 5.30 11.43
C LEU A 6 37.28 5.97 11.92
N ILE A 7 36.76 6.92 11.17
CA ILE A 7 35.46 7.53 11.44
C ILE A 7 34.38 6.47 11.15
N PHE A 8 33.67 6.10 12.20
CA PHE A 8 32.44 5.32 12.19
C PHE A 8 31.39 5.97 11.26
N LEU A 9 31.37 5.60 9.98
CA LEU A 9 30.30 5.97 9.04
C LEU A 9 29.05 5.06 9.14
N GLY A 10 29.04 4.09 10.06
CA GLY A 10 28.00 3.05 10.13
C GLY A 10 26.75 3.36 10.97
N PHE A 11 26.71 4.47 11.72
CA PHE A 11 25.64 4.70 12.73
C PHE A 11 24.53 5.68 12.32
N VAL A 12 24.67 6.40 11.21
CA VAL A 12 23.66 7.41 10.81
C VAL A 12 22.50 6.79 10.02
N GLN A 13 22.71 5.66 9.34
CA GLN A 13 21.67 5.00 8.53
C GLN A 13 20.57 4.33 9.38
N SER A 14 20.83 3.99 10.65
CA SER A 14 19.87 3.30 11.52
C SER A 14 18.74 4.21 12.02
N MET A 15 19.01 5.52 12.19
CA MET A 15 18.07 6.47 12.80
C MET A 15 16.87 6.79 11.87
N LEU A 16 17.12 6.92 10.56
CA LEU A 16 16.06 7.21 9.58
C LEU A 16 15.06 6.06 9.46
N GLY A 17 15.55 4.82 9.37
CA GLY A 17 14.68 3.64 9.27
C GLY A 17 13.78 3.45 10.49
N VAL A 18 14.30 3.75 11.69
CA VAL A 18 13.52 3.72 12.94
C VAL A 18 12.44 4.79 12.96
N LYS A 19 12.75 6.02 12.52
CA LYS A 19 11.76 7.10 12.43
C LYS A 19 10.60 6.74 11.50
N ILE A 20 10.90 6.30 10.26
CA ILE A 20 9.88 5.90 9.29
C ILE A 20 9.03 4.75 9.82
N LYS A 21 9.66 3.77 10.51
CA LYS A 21 8.90 2.69 11.15
C LYS A 21 7.89 3.20 12.17
N ASN A 22 8.30 4.11 13.04
CA ASN A 22 7.43 4.70 14.05
C ASN A 22 6.33 5.55 13.40
N ASP A 23 6.67 6.33 12.37
CA ASP A 23 5.72 7.20 11.66
C ASP A 23 4.64 6.40 10.91
N LEU A 24 4.93 5.18 10.47
CA LEU A 24 3.98 4.32 9.75
C LEU A 24 3.18 3.39 10.65
N THR A 25 3.73 2.98 11.79
CA THR A 25 3.09 1.97 12.64
C THR A 25 1.73 2.44 13.13
N GLY A 26 0.68 1.63 12.89
CA GLY A 26 -0.70 1.94 13.26
C GLY A 26 -1.50 2.68 12.18
N LYS A 27 -0.84 3.18 11.13
CA LYS A 27 -1.47 3.89 10.02
C LYS A 27 -2.10 2.95 8.99
N CYS A 28 -3.13 3.47 8.34
CA CYS A 28 -3.84 2.82 7.26
C CYS A 28 -3.66 3.65 5.99
N TYR A 29 -3.35 3.00 4.88
CA TYR A 29 -3.19 3.66 3.59
C TYR A 29 -4.06 2.98 2.54
N LYS A 30 -4.64 3.76 1.63
CA LYS A 30 -5.50 3.28 0.55
C LYS A 30 -5.06 3.81 -0.80
N ALA A 31 -5.09 2.95 -1.80
CA ALA A 31 -4.89 3.33 -3.20
C ALA A 31 -5.94 2.71 -4.09
N LEU A 32 -6.35 3.44 -5.13
CA LEU A 32 -7.12 2.88 -6.24
C LEU A 32 -6.17 2.09 -7.15
N VAL A 33 -6.45 0.81 -7.35
CA VAL A 33 -5.60 -0.10 -8.14
C VAL A 33 -6.29 -0.70 -9.35
N GLY A 34 -7.61 -0.50 -9.48
CA GLY A 34 -8.35 -0.96 -10.65
C GLY A 34 -9.67 -0.24 -10.81
N GLU A 35 -10.01 0.02 -12.07
CA GLU A 35 -11.27 0.58 -12.51
C GLU A 35 -11.80 -0.27 -13.65
N SER A 36 -13.08 -0.60 -13.62
CA SER A 36 -13.70 -1.34 -14.71
C SER A 36 -15.15 -0.94 -14.91
N CYS A 37 -15.57 -0.88 -16.17
CA CYS A 37 -16.95 -0.71 -16.56
C CYS A 37 -17.53 -2.06 -16.97
N ARG A 38 -18.70 -2.40 -16.43
CA ARG A 38 -19.46 -3.58 -16.86
C ARG A 38 -20.78 -3.13 -17.46
N GLU A 39 -20.93 -3.32 -18.76
CA GLU A 39 -22.19 -3.10 -19.46
C GLU A 39 -23.19 -4.21 -19.15
N MET A 40 -24.47 -3.86 -19.09
CA MET A 40 -25.58 -4.77 -18.87
C MET A 40 -26.75 -4.37 -19.78
N THR A 41 -27.61 -5.32 -20.12
CA THR A 41 -28.78 -5.07 -20.98
C THR A 41 -29.67 -3.90 -20.52
N ASN A 42 -29.74 -3.67 -19.20
CA ASN A 42 -30.55 -2.61 -18.59
C ASN A 42 -29.72 -1.65 -17.73
N GLY A 43 -28.51 -1.30 -18.16
CA GLY A 43 -27.66 -0.30 -17.50
C GLY A 43 -26.19 -0.69 -17.45
N GLY A 44 -25.50 -0.33 -16.37
CA GLY A 44 -24.07 -0.60 -16.25
C GLY A 44 -23.58 -0.46 -14.82
N CYS A 45 -22.37 -0.94 -14.56
CA CYS A 45 -21.68 -0.76 -13.29
C CYS A 45 -20.30 -0.17 -13.53
N MET A 46 -19.95 0.86 -12.76
CA MET A 46 -18.57 1.30 -12.60
C MET A 46 -18.03 0.68 -11.30
N ILE A 47 -16.93 -0.05 -11.39
CA ILE A 47 -16.37 -0.83 -10.29
C ILE A 47 -14.96 -0.33 -10.01
N TYR A 48 -14.73 0.07 -8.77
CA TYR A 48 -13.45 0.54 -8.25
C TYR A 48 -12.90 -0.52 -7.29
N THR A 49 -11.65 -0.93 -7.52
CA THR A 49 -10.91 -1.84 -6.65
C THR A 49 -9.80 -1.07 -5.97
N TYR A 50 -9.82 -1.08 -4.64
CA TYR A 50 -8.83 -0.44 -3.80
C TYR A 50 -7.93 -1.45 -3.12
N ARG A 51 -6.67 -1.09 -2.96
CA ARG A 51 -5.69 -1.75 -2.10
C ARG A 51 -5.60 -1.00 -0.78
N ILE A 52 -5.62 -1.74 0.32
CA ILE A 52 -5.45 -1.18 1.66
C ILE A 52 -4.20 -1.78 2.31
N LEU A 53 -3.36 -0.93 2.89
CA LEU A 53 -2.15 -1.29 3.63
C LEU A 53 -2.30 -0.81 5.08
N ASN A 54 -2.40 -1.76 6.01
CA ASN A 54 -2.47 -1.48 7.44
C ASN A 54 -1.14 -1.84 8.10
N PHE A 55 -0.33 -0.83 8.44
CA PHE A 55 0.98 -1.02 9.01
C PHE A 55 0.90 -1.36 10.51
N LYS A 56 1.62 -2.41 10.90
CA LYS A 56 1.89 -2.83 12.27
C LYS A 56 3.40 -2.80 12.49
N THR A 57 3.84 -2.97 13.73
CA THR A 57 5.25 -2.85 14.14
C THR A 57 6.21 -3.71 13.30
N ASP A 58 5.80 -4.94 12.98
CA ASP A 58 6.62 -5.94 12.29
C ASP A 58 5.98 -6.49 11.00
N SER A 59 4.75 -6.06 10.72
CA SER A 59 3.92 -6.61 9.67
C SER A 59 3.06 -5.55 9.00
N VAL A 60 2.61 -5.84 7.79
CA VAL A 60 1.61 -5.05 7.08
C VAL A 60 0.48 -5.98 6.68
N VAL A 61 -0.74 -5.62 7.07
CA VAL A 61 -1.94 -6.33 6.65
C VAL A 61 -2.42 -5.69 5.36
N VAL A 62 -2.44 -6.50 4.30
CA VAL A 62 -2.81 -6.10 2.96
C VAL A 62 -4.17 -6.69 2.64
N SER A 63 -5.12 -5.85 2.25
CA SER A 63 -6.47 -6.27 1.87
C SER A 63 -6.96 -5.53 0.64
N TYR A 64 -8.13 -5.93 0.15
CA TYR A 64 -8.83 -5.26 -0.93
C TYR A 64 -10.17 -4.70 -0.43
N GLN A 65 -10.62 -3.63 -1.05
CA GLN A 65 -12.00 -3.15 -0.96
C GLN A 65 -12.53 -2.93 -2.36
N VAL A 66 -13.79 -3.30 -2.61
CA VAL A 66 -14.48 -3.01 -3.86
C VAL A 66 -15.61 -2.04 -3.60
N THR A 67 -15.79 -1.08 -4.49
CA THR A 67 -16.96 -0.20 -4.52
C THR A 67 -17.52 -0.22 -5.91
N ALA A 68 -18.81 -0.53 -6.04
CA ALA A 68 -19.51 -0.52 -7.30
C ALA A 68 -20.61 0.52 -7.28
N PHE A 69 -20.77 1.23 -8.39
CA PHE A 69 -21.88 2.14 -8.65
C PHE A 69 -22.64 1.61 -9.85
N CYS A 70 -23.87 1.16 -9.64
CA CYS A 70 -24.62 0.44 -10.67
C CYS A 70 -25.98 1.07 -10.98
N LEU A 71 -26.41 0.85 -12.22
CA LEU A 71 -27.80 1.06 -12.67
C LEU A 71 -28.35 -0.27 -13.19
N PRO A 72 -29.43 -0.81 -12.59
CA PRO A 72 -30.10 -0.37 -11.36
C PRO A 72 -29.24 -0.60 -10.09
N LYS A 73 -29.50 0.21 -9.04
CA LYS A 73 -28.69 0.27 -7.80
C LYS A 73 -28.63 -1.04 -7.02
N GLU A 74 -29.69 -1.84 -7.06
CA GLU A 74 -29.76 -3.14 -6.37
C GLU A 74 -28.61 -4.09 -6.75
N LYS A 75 -28.03 -3.90 -7.95
CA LYS A 75 -26.92 -4.71 -8.45
C LYS A 75 -25.58 -4.40 -7.78
N GLU A 76 -25.46 -3.29 -7.04
CA GLU A 76 -24.27 -2.97 -6.23
C GLU A 76 -23.98 -4.08 -5.20
N ASN A 77 -25.03 -4.71 -4.66
CA ASN A 77 -24.91 -5.79 -3.67
C ASN A 77 -24.14 -7.01 -4.18
N ASN A 78 -24.09 -7.23 -5.50
CA ASN A 78 -23.30 -8.31 -6.09
C ASN A 78 -21.79 -8.14 -5.89
N TYR A 79 -21.34 -6.93 -5.54
CA TYR A 79 -19.93 -6.58 -5.38
C TYR A 79 -19.51 -6.36 -3.92
N ALA A 80 -20.47 -6.29 -2.99
CA ALA A 80 -20.24 -5.91 -1.60
C ALA A 80 -19.27 -6.84 -0.84
N HIS A 81 -19.16 -8.11 -1.28
CA HIS A 81 -18.40 -9.16 -0.58
C HIS A 81 -17.31 -9.82 -1.43
N LEU A 82 -17.01 -9.28 -2.62
CA LEU A 82 -16.10 -9.93 -3.56
C LEU A 82 -14.70 -10.20 -2.99
N ASN A 83 -14.32 -9.42 -1.98
CA ASN A 83 -12.95 -9.39 -1.47
C ASN A 83 -12.85 -9.54 0.05
N ASP A 84 -13.93 -9.89 0.75
CA ASP A 84 -13.95 -9.97 2.22
C ASP A 84 -12.93 -10.98 2.76
N ASN A 85 -12.59 -12.01 1.98
CA ASN A 85 -11.61 -13.04 2.34
C ASN A 85 -10.19 -12.78 1.83
N SER A 86 -9.94 -11.65 1.16
CA SER A 86 -8.68 -11.37 0.44
C SER A 86 -7.63 -10.65 1.29
N THR A 87 -7.55 -10.99 2.58
CA THR A 87 -6.57 -10.39 3.50
C THR A 87 -5.33 -11.27 3.62
N LYS A 88 -4.15 -10.68 3.49
CA LYS A 88 -2.86 -11.33 3.71
C LYS A 88 -1.94 -10.45 4.55
N THR A 89 -1.15 -11.08 5.41
CA THR A 89 -0.18 -10.38 6.26
C THR A 89 1.23 -10.64 5.75
N TYR A 90 2.01 -9.58 5.61
CA TYR A 90 3.39 -9.63 5.12
C TYR A 90 4.34 -9.01 6.14
N LYS A 91 5.60 -9.46 6.15
CA LYS A 91 6.67 -8.73 6.84
C LYS A 91 7.07 -7.51 6.01
N TRP A 92 7.59 -6.49 6.67
CA TRP A 92 8.12 -5.32 5.98
C TRP A 92 9.39 -4.78 6.63
N THR A 93 10.21 -4.13 5.82
CA THR A 93 11.46 -3.51 6.21
C THR A 93 11.56 -2.09 5.66
N VAL A 94 12.43 -1.30 6.27
CA VAL A 94 12.76 0.05 5.80
C VAL A 94 14.26 0.10 5.55
N ASN A 95 14.65 0.61 4.40
CA ASN A 95 16.02 0.98 4.09
C ASN A 95 16.01 2.40 3.50
N SER A 96 16.62 3.34 4.22
CA SER A 96 16.52 4.77 3.90
C SER A 96 15.05 5.16 3.76
N ASP A 97 14.63 5.73 2.63
CA ASP A 97 13.25 6.16 2.39
C ASP A 97 12.40 5.10 1.66
N THR A 98 12.94 3.89 1.50
CA THR A 98 12.28 2.78 0.81
C THR A 98 11.72 1.78 1.80
N ILE A 99 10.43 1.53 1.70
CA ILE A 99 9.69 0.49 2.41
C ILE A 99 9.60 -0.72 1.49
N THR A 100 9.96 -1.90 1.99
CA THR A 100 9.82 -3.16 1.25
C THR A 100 8.87 -4.08 1.99
N ILE A 101 7.80 -4.50 1.32
CA ILE A 101 6.84 -5.52 1.76
C ILE A 101 7.29 -6.86 1.21
N CYS A 102 7.84 -7.71 2.07
CA CYS A 102 8.50 -8.95 1.67
C CYS A 102 7.51 -9.98 1.12
N GLY A 103 7.72 -10.44 -0.11
CA GLY A 103 6.87 -11.44 -0.77
C GLY A 103 5.60 -10.86 -1.40
N LEU A 104 5.49 -9.53 -1.47
CA LEU A 104 4.49 -8.84 -2.27
C LEU A 104 5.16 -8.32 -3.53
N ASP A 105 4.72 -8.79 -4.69
CA ASP A 105 5.33 -8.47 -5.98
C ASP A 105 4.78 -7.18 -6.60
N ASP A 106 3.47 -6.97 -6.49
CA ASP A 106 2.81 -5.76 -6.98
C ASP A 106 2.93 -4.67 -5.91
N TYR A 107 3.47 -3.48 -6.26
CA TYR A 107 3.69 -2.36 -5.33
C TYR A 107 4.37 -2.76 -3.99
N GLY A 108 5.17 -3.83 -4.00
CA GLY A 108 5.88 -4.30 -2.80
C GLY A 108 7.08 -3.45 -2.39
N LYS A 109 7.52 -2.55 -3.25
CA LYS A 109 8.50 -1.50 -2.93
C LYS A 109 7.80 -0.16 -2.98
N LEU A 110 7.80 0.54 -1.85
CA LEU A 110 7.17 1.83 -1.68
C LEU A 110 8.22 2.86 -1.29
N THR A 111 8.04 4.09 -1.76
CA THR A 111 8.77 5.26 -1.27
C THR A 111 7.82 6.16 -0.49
N ILE A 112 8.31 6.84 0.53
CA ILE A 112 7.51 7.79 1.31
C ILE A 112 7.90 9.23 0.97
N GLN A 113 6.90 10.06 0.70
CA GLN A 113 7.08 11.50 0.48
C GLN A 113 5.85 12.24 1.03
N ASN A 114 6.06 13.19 1.95
CA ASN A 114 5.00 14.00 2.56
C ASN A 114 3.83 13.17 3.13
N SER A 115 4.12 12.07 3.83
CA SER A 115 3.12 11.13 4.36
C SER A 115 2.28 10.41 3.30
N THR A 116 2.65 10.47 2.03
CA THR A 116 2.06 9.67 0.96
C THR A 116 3.02 8.55 0.59
N LEU A 117 2.50 7.34 0.37
CA LEU A 117 3.31 6.22 -0.11
C LEU A 117 3.13 6.07 -1.62
N PHE A 118 4.24 5.84 -2.31
CA PHE A 118 4.27 5.67 -3.75
C PHE A 118 4.85 4.30 -4.09
N GLY A 119 4.03 3.48 -4.73
CA GLY A 119 4.43 2.20 -5.30
C GLY A 119 4.39 2.21 -6.82
N GLU A 120 4.74 1.09 -7.42
CA GLU A 120 4.61 0.86 -8.86
C GLU A 120 3.91 -0.47 -9.09
N ASP A 121 2.92 -0.46 -9.99
CA ASP A 121 2.30 -1.68 -10.47
C ASP A 121 3.31 -2.52 -11.28
N LYS A 122 3.42 -3.81 -10.96
CA LYS A 122 4.44 -4.68 -11.55
C LYS A 122 4.32 -4.78 -13.07
N TRP A 123 3.10 -4.82 -13.59
CA TRP A 123 2.78 -5.13 -14.98
C TRP A 123 2.70 -3.87 -15.84
N THR A 124 1.94 -2.88 -15.38
CA THR A 124 1.66 -1.65 -16.12
C THR A 124 2.72 -0.57 -15.89
N LYS A 125 3.59 -0.74 -14.89
CA LYS A 125 4.59 0.27 -14.49
C LYS A 125 3.98 1.60 -14.07
N ARG A 126 2.68 1.61 -13.79
CA ARG A 126 1.98 2.80 -13.33
C ARG A 126 2.37 3.09 -11.88
N LYS A 127 2.66 4.35 -11.60
CA LYS A 127 2.82 4.86 -10.24
C LYS A 127 1.47 4.75 -9.53
N ILE A 128 1.47 4.12 -8.35
CA ILE A 128 0.31 3.98 -7.49
C ILE A 128 0.52 4.87 -6.27
N GLU A 129 -0.45 5.73 -6.00
CA GLU A 129 -0.45 6.63 -4.86
C GLU A 129 -1.35 6.09 -3.75
N PHE A 130 -0.76 5.93 -2.58
CA PHE A 130 -1.42 5.49 -1.36
C PHE A 130 -1.53 6.66 -0.40
N SER A 131 -2.76 7.11 -0.18
CA SER A 131 -3.06 8.17 0.78
C SER A 131 -3.38 7.58 2.15
N GLU A 132 -2.98 8.27 3.22
CA GLU A 132 -3.33 7.90 4.59
C GLU A 132 -4.85 8.06 4.80
N GLU A 133 -5.51 7.01 5.29
CA GLU A 133 -6.91 7.07 5.70
C GLU A 133 -6.98 7.67 7.11
N LEU A 134 -7.63 8.82 7.23
CA LEU A 134 -7.93 9.43 8.53
C LEU A 134 -8.97 8.56 9.25
N LYS A 135 -8.61 8.05 10.43
CA LYS A 135 -9.52 7.32 11.32
C LYS A 135 -10.31 8.28 12.20
#